data_AF-A0A524L547-F1
#
_entry.id   AF-A0A524L547-F1
#
_cell.length_a   1.000
_cell.length_b   1.000
_cell.length_c   1.000
_cell.angle_alpha   90.00
_cell.angle_beta   90.00
_cell.angle_gamma   90.00
#
_symmetry.space_group_name_H-M   'P 1'
#
loop_
_entity.id
_entity.type
_entity.pdbx_description
1 polymer ?
#
loop_
_entity_poly.entity_id
_entity_poly.type
_entity_poly.pdbx_seq_one_letter_code
_entity_poly.pdbx_strand_id
1 'polypeptide(L)'
;MVIMQKNSKFLKLSVSLLGILIILTSSVMFAQQNPSSPILQKGESNVIEPTSNIIPSYISHSPIFIDTDSDFVSQGYPGNGSIVNPYLIMGFNITTTGVCIRIQDTSSHFIIRDCILSGGTANNGIELSYVDNGIIRNNTIFEKNRGIYTNHASGVTIFNNTIFDNALIGVNIYESSHNNIVANNTIIGINNGQAVYISQSCSNNVISNNTISGNPTGLSIGIAVLACVDNLIEFNNITDNGGCGIWISGAWTTTVVNNTISDNGYGVRLHSADFSLIANNIIRNNDQGFELISTTKNNTIYLNVIANDGNNNAVDDGDDNKWNSTTWGNYWSDYGGIGFYNVSGDGGAIDYHPFIFDAVIPTTDHPNDIYYTIDTTGHSITLTASDAHPS
;
A
#
# COMPACT_ATOMS: atom_id res chain seq x y z
N MET A 1 -53.14 15.71 52.86
CA MET A 1 -52.54 14.37 52.77
C MET A 1 -51.92 14.25 51.38
N VAL A 2 -50.65 14.63 51.27
CA VAL A 2 -49.90 14.64 50.01
C VAL A 2 -49.44 13.22 49.74
N ILE A 3 -50.01 12.55 48.74
CA ILE A 3 -49.47 11.30 48.21
C ILE A 3 -48.36 11.71 47.23
N MET A 4 -47.11 11.69 47.68
CA MET A 4 -45.97 11.77 46.78
C MET A 4 -45.93 10.49 45.94
N GLN A 5 -46.22 10.61 44.64
CA GLN A 5 -45.80 9.63 43.65
C GLN A 5 -44.27 9.57 43.68
N LYS A 6 -43.73 8.47 44.22
CA LYS A 6 -42.31 8.14 44.15
C LYS A 6 -42.03 7.76 42.69
N ASN A 7 -41.67 8.74 41.87
CA ASN A 7 -41.09 8.48 40.55
C ASN A 7 -39.77 7.73 40.76
N SER A 8 -39.81 6.41 40.70
CA SER A 8 -38.61 5.58 40.61
C SER A 8 -37.93 5.90 39.27
N LYS A 9 -36.92 6.76 39.32
CA LYS A 9 -36.02 7.00 38.20
C LYS A 9 -35.17 5.74 38.01
N PHE A 10 -35.54 4.92 37.03
CA PHE A 10 -34.70 3.82 36.56
C PHE A 10 -33.62 4.39 35.64
N LEU A 11 -32.37 4.00 35.84
CA LEU A 11 -31.31 4.21 34.86
C LEU A 11 -31.23 2.97 33.96
N LYS A 12 -31.10 3.17 32.65
CA LYS A 12 -30.81 2.12 31.68
C LYS A 12 -29.30 2.03 31.52
N LEU A 13 -28.72 0.86 31.78
CA LEU A 13 -27.36 0.58 31.31
C LEU A 13 -27.47 0.00 29.89
N SER A 14 -27.38 0.85 28.86
CA SER A 14 -27.37 0.40 27.46
C SER A 14 -25.94 0.39 26.93
N VAL A 15 -25.48 -0.74 26.41
CA VAL A 15 -24.22 -0.82 25.67
C VAL A 15 -24.48 -0.34 24.24
N SER A 16 -24.42 0.97 24.01
CA SER A 16 -24.24 1.51 22.66
C SER A 16 -22.74 1.53 22.35
N LEU A 17 -22.35 0.82 21.30
CA LEU A 17 -21.02 0.73 20.70
C LEU A 17 -20.13 1.97 20.96
N LEU A 18 -19.33 1.96 22.02
CA LEU A 18 -18.15 2.81 22.15
C LEU A 18 -17.20 2.26 23.23
N GLY A 19 -16.14 1.58 22.76
CA GLY A 19 -14.84 1.47 23.41
C GLY A 19 -14.77 0.96 24.84
N ILE A 20 -14.66 -0.36 25.01
CA ILE A 20 -13.91 -0.93 26.15
C ILE A 20 -12.91 -1.95 25.60
N LEU A 21 -11.66 -1.50 25.53
CA LEU A 21 -10.46 -2.25 25.24
C LEU A 21 -10.16 -3.16 26.46
N ILE A 22 -10.51 -4.44 26.39
CA ILE A 22 -9.98 -5.47 27.29
C ILE A 22 -9.01 -6.31 26.48
N ILE A 23 -7.76 -6.27 26.91
CA ILE A 23 -6.61 -6.97 26.35
C ILE A 23 -6.79 -8.46 26.60
N LEU A 24 -7.21 -9.19 25.57
CA LEU A 24 -6.88 -10.60 25.37
C LEU A 24 -6.24 -10.68 23.98
N THR A 25 -5.05 -11.24 23.96
CA THR A 25 -4.09 -11.26 22.85
C THR A 25 -4.63 -12.01 21.64
N SER A 26 -4.13 -11.61 20.46
CA SER A 26 -4.31 -12.23 19.14
C SER A 26 -5.75 -12.33 18.64
N SER A 27 -6.31 -11.19 18.24
CA SER A 27 -7.16 -11.09 17.05
C SER A 27 -7.07 -9.64 16.62
N VAL A 28 -6.26 -9.36 15.60
CA VAL A 28 -6.10 -7.99 15.11
C VAL A 28 -7.39 -7.62 14.39
N MET A 29 -8.32 -7.01 15.12
CA MET A 29 -9.26 -6.07 14.54
C MET A 29 -8.44 -4.96 13.88
N PHE A 30 -8.20 -5.07 12.58
CA PHE A 30 -7.90 -3.89 11.77
C PHE A 30 -9.20 -3.13 11.57
N ALA A 31 -9.61 -2.38 12.60
CA ALA A 31 -10.31 -1.14 12.34
C ALA A 31 -9.38 -0.28 11.46
N GLN A 32 -9.93 0.31 10.39
CA GLN A 32 -9.28 1.31 9.55
C GLN A 32 -8.88 2.55 10.38
N GLN A 33 -7.85 2.42 11.20
CA GLN A 33 -7.01 3.55 11.53
C GLN A 33 -5.88 3.51 10.52
N ASN A 34 -5.97 4.38 9.50
CA ASN A 34 -4.82 4.76 8.70
C ASN A 34 -3.68 5.06 9.68
N PRO A 35 -2.64 4.22 9.81
CA PRO A 35 -1.44 4.69 10.43
C PRO A 35 -0.88 5.65 9.39
N SER A 36 -1.04 6.95 9.62
CA SER A 36 -0.20 7.94 8.95
C SER A 36 1.23 7.45 9.13
N SER A 37 1.83 6.94 8.05
CA SER A 37 3.14 6.32 8.11
C SER A 37 4.12 7.33 8.74
N PRO A 38 4.88 6.96 9.79
CA PRO A 38 5.86 7.84 10.42
C PRO A 38 6.88 8.42 9.43
N ILE A 39 7.01 7.79 8.26
CA ILE A 39 7.92 8.16 7.18
C ILE A 39 7.58 9.56 6.61
N LEU A 40 6.30 9.95 6.54
CA LEU A 40 5.89 11.20 5.89
C LEU A 40 5.93 12.43 6.81
N GLN A 41 5.88 12.24 8.14
CA GLN A 41 5.86 13.37 9.09
C GLN A 41 7.22 14.09 9.20
N LYS A 42 8.31 13.47 8.73
CA LYS A 42 9.67 14.00 8.90
C LYS A 42 10.02 15.11 7.88
N GLY A 43 9.31 15.16 6.74
CA GLY A 43 9.58 16.13 5.67
C GLY A 43 8.85 17.48 5.80
N GLU A 44 7.75 17.56 6.56
CA GLU A 44 6.89 18.75 6.58
C GLU A 44 7.25 19.77 7.66
N SER A 45 7.93 19.37 8.74
CA SER A 45 8.04 20.20 9.95
C SER A 45 8.81 21.52 9.82
N ASN A 46 9.46 21.81 8.67
CA ASN A 46 10.24 23.03 8.44
C ASN A 46 10.03 23.71 7.06
N VAL A 47 9.06 23.29 6.24
CA VAL A 47 8.82 23.91 4.93
C VAL A 47 7.88 25.10 5.08
N ILE A 48 8.35 26.30 4.71
CA ILE A 48 7.50 27.50 4.67
C ILE A 48 6.79 27.49 3.32
N GLU A 49 5.58 26.94 3.27
CA GLU A 49 4.79 26.94 2.05
C GLU A 49 4.04 28.27 1.85
N PRO A 50 4.07 28.86 0.64
CA PRO A 50 3.21 29.99 0.32
C PRO A 50 1.74 29.56 0.41
N THR A 51 1.01 30.07 1.41
CA THR A 51 -0.41 29.78 1.57
C THR A 51 -1.22 30.43 0.45
N SER A 52 -1.80 29.62 -0.43
CA SER A 52 -2.86 30.04 -1.35
C SER A 52 -4.15 29.31 -0.97
N ASN A 53 -5.10 30.03 -0.36
CA ASN A 53 -6.46 29.57 -0.02
C ASN A 53 -7.40 29.55 -1.25
N ILE A 54 -6.88 29.24 -2.43
CA ILE A 54 -7.64 29.24 -3.68
C ILE A 54 -7.88 27.78 -4.06
N ILE A 55 -9.15 27.38 -4.16
CA ILE A 55 -9.54 26.15 -4.88
C ILE A 55 -9.03 26.36 -6.32
N PRO A 56 -8.02 25.61 -6.80
CA PRO A 56 -7.45 25.91 -8.11
C PRO A 56 -8.51 25.63 -9.17
N SER A 57 -9.05 26.66 -9.81
CA SER A 57 -9.37 26.50 -11.21
C SER A 57 -8.03 26.33 -11.91
N TYR A 58 -7.67 25.10 -12.25
CA TYR A 58 -6.37 24.79 -12.83
C TYR A 58 -6.07 25.73 -14.01
N ILE A 59 -4.88 26.32 -14.03
CA ILE A 59 -4.45 27.27 -15.05
C ILE A 59 -3.91 26.46 -16.22
N SER A 60 -4.49 26.62 -17.41
CA SER A 60 -3.96 26.00 -18.63
C SER A 60 -2.51 26.44 -18.83
N HIS A 61 -1.61 25.47 -19.04
CA HIS A 61 -0.19 25.74 -19.21
C HIS A 61 0.40 24.88 -20.33
N SER A 62 1.40 25.40 -21.04
CA SER A 62 2.21 24.61 -21.98
C SER A 62 3.02 23.54 -21.22
N PRO A 63 3.66 22.58 -21.90
CA PRO A 63 4.63 21.72 -21.24
C PRO A 63 5.70 22.51 -20.49
N ILE A 64 6.17 21.98 -19.36
CA ILE A 64 7.20 22.57 -18.51
C ILE A 64 8.45 21.73 -18.61
N PHE A 65 9.56 22.33 -19.03
CA PHE A 65 10.85 21.67 -19.14
C PHE A 65 11.90 22.45 -18.35
N ILE A 66 12.48 21.79 -17.35
CA ILE A 66 13.56 22.31 -16.52
C ILE A 66 14.78 21.45 -16.84
N ASP A 67 15.73 22.01 -17.60
CA ASP A 67 16.94 21.29 -17.99
C ASP A 67 18.11 21.61 -17.02
N THR A 68 18.00 22.69 -16.26
CA THR A 68 18.96 23.13 -15.22
C THR A 68 18.27 23.93 -14.11
N ASP A 69 18.96 24.16 -12.98
CA ASP A 69 18.49 25.06 -11.92
C ASP A 69 18.10 26.47 -12.41
N SER A 70 18.77 26.96 -13.47
CA SER A 70 18.52 28.29 -14.02
C SER A 70 17.16 28.43 -14.70
N ASP A 71 16.57 27.31 -15.14
CA ASP A 71 15.27 27.28 -15.79
C ASP A 71 14.14 27.54 -14.81
N PHE A 72 14.28 27.10 -13.55
CA PHE A 72 13.30 27.44 -12.52
C PHE A 72 13.16 28.96 -12.35
N VAL A 73 14.30 29.64 -12.29
CA VAL A 73 14.36 31.10 -12.11
C VAL A 73 13.91 31.83 -13.37
N SER A 74 14.40 31.42 -14.54
CA SER A 74 14.11 32.11 -15.81
C SER A 74 12.65 31.96 -16.24
N GLN A 75 12.01 30.84 -15.90
CA GLN A 75 10.58 30.60 -16.13
C GLN A 75 9.69 31.15 -15.00
N GLY A 76 10.29 31.69 -13.93
CA GLY A 76 9.59 32.41 -12.88
C GLY A 76 8.89 31.53 -11.85
N TYR A 77 9.35 30.30 -11.62
CA TYR A 77 8.82 29.46 -10.54
C TYR A 77 9.29 29.99 -9.18
N PRO A 78 8.38 30.19 -8.21
CA PRO A 78 8.75 30.68 -6.89
C PRO A 78 9.58 29.65 -6.13
N GLY A 79 10.33 30.11 -5.13
CA GLY A 79 11.26 29.29 -4.37
C GLY A 79 12.72 29.64 -4.66
N ASN A 80 13.64 28.97 -4.00
CA ASN A 80 15.08 29.11 -4.24
C ASN A 80 15.82 27.76 -4.30
N GLY A 81 15.10 26.65 -4.44
CA GLY A 81 15.67 25.31 -4.55
C GLY A 81 16.23 24.73 -3.24
N SER A 82 16.11 25.43 -2.10
CA SER A 82 16.53 24.90 -0.81
C SER A 82 15.44 24.02 -0.18
N ILE A 83 15.80 23.12 0.74
CA ILE A 83 14.84 22.27 1.46
C ILE A 83 13.75 23.06 2.20
N VAL A 84 14.07 24.27 2.67
CA VAL A 84 13.14 25.14 3.40
C VAL A 84 12.26 25.98 2.48
N ASN A 85 12.70 26.19 1.23
CA ASN A 85 12.01 27.01 0.22
C ASN A 85 12.24 26.42 -1.19
N PRO A 86 11.67 25.23 -1.45
CA PRO A 86 11.86 24.52 -2.72
C PRO A 86 11.22 25.28 -3.88
N TYR A 87 11.66 25.02 -5.11
CA TYR A 87 10.96 25.52 -6.29
C TYR A 87 9.55 24.91 -6.37
N LEU A 88 8.55 25.71 -6.73
CA LEU A 88 7.15 25.28 -6.68
C LEU A 88 6.48 25.37 -8.06
N ILE A 89 6.07 24.22 -8.59
CA ILE A 89 5.20 24.06 -9.76
C ILE A 89 3.83 23.63 -9.24
N MET A 90 2.81 24.48 -9.39
CA MET A 90 1.50 24.25 -8.78
C MET A 90 0.32 24.74 -9.60
N GLY A 91 -0.79 24.00 -9.57
CA GLY A 91 -2.09 24.51 -10.04
C GLY A 91 -2.27 24.49 -11.55
N PHE A 92 -1.44 23.76 -12.30
CA PHE A 92 -1.49 23.78 -13.76
C PHE A 92 -2.33 22.65 -14.36
N ASN A 93 -3.02 22.94 -15.47
CA ASN A 93 -3.59 21.94 -16.37
C ASN A 93 -2.75 21.88 -17.64
N ILE A 94 -2.06 20.77 -17.86
CA ILE A 94 -1.20 20.55 -19.03
C ILE A 94 -1.76 19.35 -19.81
N THR A 95 -2.40 19.63 -20.95
CA THR A 95 -2.90 18.62 -21.89
C THR A 95 -2.08 18.64 -23.17
N THR A 96 -1.26 17.63 -23.41
CA THR A 96 -0.31 17.57 -24.52
C THR A 96 0.03 16.13 -24.86
N THR A 97 0.26 15.76 -26.12
CA THR A 97 0.72 14.40 -26.49
C THR A 97 2.17 14.11 -26.11
N GLY A 98 2.95 15.15 -25.78
CA GLY A 98 4.33 15.06 -25.29
C GLY A 98 4.41 14.79 -23.79
N VAL A 99 5.60 14.98 -23.22
CA VAL A 99 5.77 15.01 -21.76
C VAL A 99 5.10 16.27 -21.19
N CYS A 100 4.36 16.18 -20.07
CA CYS A 100 3.77 17.39 -19.46
C CYS A 100 4.81 18.18 -18.67
N ILE A 101 5.50 17.52 -17.74
CA ILE A 101 6.56 18.13 -16.92
C ILE A 101 7.81 17.25 -17.01
N ARG A 102 8.94 17.84 -17.42
CA ARG A 102 10.25 17.20 -17.39
C ARG A 102 11.20 18.05 -16.56
N ILE A 103 11.85 17.42 -15.59
CA ILE A 103 12.90 18.04 -14.79
C ILE A 103 14.12 17.13 -14.86
N GLN A 104 15.26 17.72 -15.20
CA GLN A 104 16.52 16.99 -15.31
C GLN A 104 17.70 17.76 -14.76
N ASP A 105 18.77 17.04 -14.46
CA ASP A 105 20.10 17.57 -14.11
C ASP A 105 20.08 18.61 -12.98
N THR A 106 19.36 18.32 -11.89
CA THR A 106 19.22 19.22 -10.73
C THR A 106 19.21 18.47 -9.40
N SER A 107 19.91 19.03 -8.41
CA SER A 107 19.80 18.60 -7.00
C SER A 107 19.02 19.59 -6.14
N SER A 108 18.46 20.64 -6.76
CA SER A 108 17.59 21.60 -6.09
C SER A 108 16.30 20.90 -5.64
N HIS A 109 15.81 21.26 -4.46
CA HIS A 109 14.51 20.79 -4.00
C HIS A 109 13.39 21.45 -4.81
N PHE A 110 12.43 20.66 -5.25
CA PHE A 110 11.24 21.14 -5.96
C PHE A 110 9.98 20.40 -5.52
N ILE A 111 8.84 21.06 -5.68
CA ILE A 111 7.50 20.51 -5.43
C ILE A 111 6.67 20.65 -6.71
N ILE A 112 6.11 19.54 -7.18
CA ILE A 112 5.05 19.51 -8.20
C ILE A 112 3.75 19.14 -7.49
N ARG A 113 2.78 20.06 -7.40
CA ARG A 113 1.54 19.80 -6.69
C ARG A 113 0.28 20.37 -7.32
N ASP A 114 -0.85 19.73 -7.04
CA ASP A 114 -2.16 20.20 -7.47
C ASP A 114 -2.21 20.51 -8.97
N CYS A 115 -1.64 19.65 -9.82
CA CYS A 115 -1.70 19.75 -11.28
C CYS A 115 -2.62 18.68 -11.88
N ILE A 116 -3.20 18.99 -13.05
CA ILE A 116 -3.85 18.02 -13.96
C ILE A 116 -2.91 17.82 -15.16
N LEU A 117 -2.43 16.60 -15.36
CA LEU A 117 -1.46 16.28 -16.40
C LEU A 117 -2.01 15.16 -17.29
N SER A 118 -2.25 15.46 -18.58
CA SER A 118 -2.87 14.50 -19.48
C SER A 118 -2.49 14.68 -20.95
N GLY A 119 -3.08 13.86 -21.81
CA GLY A 119 -3.00 13.94 -23.25
C GLY A 119 -2.02 12.91 -23.84
N GLY A 120 -2.56 11.97 -24.61
CA GLY A 120 -1.78 11.04 -25.44
C GLY A 120 -0.94 10.01 -24.68
N THR A 121 -1.02 8.76 -25.14
CA THR A 121 -0.43 7.59 -24.49
C THR A 121 1.02 7.28 -24.92
N ALA A 122 1.68 8.19 -25.63
CA ALA A 122 3.03 7.98 -26.16
C ALA A 122 4.14 8.45 -25.20
N ASN A 123 3.85 9.44 -24.34
CA ASN A 123 4.84 10.10 -23.48
C ASN A 123 4.39 10.13 -22.02
N ASN A 124 5.29 10.56 -21.13
CA ASN A 124 5.09 10.52 -19.68
C ASN A 124 4.30 11.75 -19.16
N GLY A 125 3.65 11.64 -18.02
CA GLY A 125 3.05 12.79 -17.31
C GLY A 125 4.15 13.65 -16.68
N ILE A 126 4.86 13.06 -15.73
CA ILE A 126 6.03 13.66 -15.08
C ILE A 126 7.25 12.80 -15.38
N GLU A 127 8.34 13.42 -15.82
CA GLU A 127 9.62 12.79 -16.11
C GLU A 127 10.73 13.46 -15.30
N LEU A 128 11.43 12.65 -14.50
CA LEU A 128 12.50 13.07 -13.61
C LEU A 128 13.77 12.30 -13.97
N SER A 129 14.80 12.99 -14.45
CA SER A 129 16.03 12.36 -14.95
C SER A 129 17.27 13.00 -14.32
N TYR A 130 18.10 12.24 -13.61
CA TYR A 130 19.28 12.77 -12.90
C TYR A 130 18.89 13.88 -11.90
N VAL A 131 17.92 13.59 -11.04
CA VAL A 131 17.42 14.55 -10.04
C VAL A 131 17.36 13.99 -8.63
N ASP A 132 17.53 14.85 -7.63
CA ASP A 132 17.38 14.47 -6.23
C ASP A 132 16.30 15.30 -5.52
N ASN A 133 15.69 14.72 -4.48
CA ASN A 133 14.88 15.43 -3.49
C ASN A 133 13.61 16.15 -4.00
N GLY A 134 13.00 15.62 -5.07
CA GLY A 134 11.71 16.10 -5.57
C GLY A 134 10.51 15.64 -4.74
N ILE A 135 9.48 16.48 -4.62
CA ILE A 135 8.18 16.11 -4.03
C ILE A 135 7.10 16.22 -5.11
N ILE A 136 6.37 15.13 -5.34
CA ILE A 136 5.26 15.05 -6.30
C ILE A 136 4.00 14.67 -5.53
N ARG A 137 3.07 15.61 -5.38
CA ARG A 137 1.89 15.37 -4.55
C ARG A 137 0.59 15.99 -5.03
N ASN A 138 -0.53 15.37 -4.69
CA ASN A 138 -1.87 15.88 -5.02
C ASN A 138 -2.09 16.16 -6.52
N ASN A 139 -1.37 15.47 -7.41
CA ASN A 139 -1.56 15.61 -8.86
C ASN A 139 -2.57 14.59 -9.37
N THR A 140 -3.27 14.94 -10.44
CA THR A 140 -4.13 14.05 -11.21
C THR A 140 -3.48 13.78 -12.57
N ILE A 141 -3.09 12.54 -12.83
CA ILE A 141 -2.29 12.17 -14.02
C ILE A 141 -2.96 11.02 -14.78
N PHE A 142 -3.34 11.27 -16.03
CA PHE A 142 -4.08 10.29 -16.82
C PHE A 142 -3.84 10.40 -18.32
N GLU A 143 -4.20 9.35 -19.06
CA GLU A 143 -4.00 9.26 -20.52
C GLU A 143 -2.54 9.50 -20.95
N LYS A 144 -1.57 9.04 -20.15
CA LYS A 144 -0.13 9.05 -20.48
C LYS A 144 0.40 7.65 -20.71
N ASN A 145 1.61 7.54 -21.26
CA ASN A 145 2.33 6.26 -21.32
C ASN A 145 2.70 5.80 -19.89
N ARG A 146 3.43 6.66 -19.19
CA ARG A 146 3.72 6.53 -17.76
C ARG A 146 3.18 7.74 -17.02
N GLY A 147 2.51 7.55 -15.89
CA GLY A 147 2.06 8.67 -15.07
C GLY A 147 3.25 9.47 -14.54
N ILE A 148 4.10 8.82 -13.76
CA ILE A 148 5.34 9.39 -13.21
C ILE A 148 6.50 8.45 -13.55
N TYR A 149 7.60 9.00 -14.06
CA TYR A 149 8.80 8.25 -14.43
C TYR A 149 10.03 8.89 -13.77
N THR A 150 10.82 8.08 -13.07
CA THR A 150 12.11 8.47 -12.51
C THR A 150 13.24 7.67 -13.15
N ASN A 151 14.34 8.32 -13.50
CA ASN A 151 15.54 7.72 -14.08
C ASN A 151 16.78 8.38 -13.46
N HIS A 152 17.66 7.60 -12.81
CA HIS A 152 18.74 8.14 -11.99
C HIS A 152 18.23 9.22 -11.01
N ALA A 153 17.08 8.99 -10.38
CA ALA A 153 16.49 9.96 -9.46
C ALA A 153 16.31 9.39 -8.05
N SER A 154 16.82 10.08 -7.05
CA SER A 154 16.86 9.57 -5.68
C SER A 154 16.24 10.52 -4.65
N GLY A 155 15.73 9.94 -3.56
CA GLY A 155 15.10 10.72 -2.50
C GLY A 155 13.81 11.44 -2.92
N VAL A 156 13.17 10.99 -4.01
CA VAL A 156 11.91 11.56 -4.50
C VAL A 156 10.75 11.01 -3.68
N THR A 157 9.84 11.89 -3.25
CA THR A 157 8.61 11.50 -2.52
C THR A 157 7.39 11.75 -3.41
N ILE A 158 6.70 10.68 -3.78
CA ILE A 158 5.50 10.66 -4.63
C ILE A 158 4.31 10.26 -3.76
N PHE A 159 3.42 11.21 -3.43
CA PHE A 159 2.31 10.90 -2.52
C PHE A 159 0.99 11.63 -2.77
N ASN A 160 -0.12 11.02 -2.36
CA ASN A 160 -1.48 11.59 -2.54
C ASN A 160 -1.82 11.94 -4.00
N ASN A 161 -1.21 11.27 -4.99
CA ASN A 161 -1.56 11.47 -6.39
C ASN A 161 -2.69 10.51 -6.80
N THR A 162 -3.51 10.95 -7.75
CA THR A 162 -4.50 10.13 -8.44
C THR A 162 -4.01 9.86 -9.86
N ILE A 163 -3.65 8.61 -10.15
CA ILE A 163 -2.99 8.21 -11.39
C ILE A 163 -3.85 7.15 -12.06
N PHE A 164 -4.38 7.43 -13.25
CA PHE A 164 -5.33 6.50 -13.88
C PHE A 164 -5.29 6.48 -15.39
N ASP A 165 -5.80 5.41 -16.01
CA ASP A 165 -5.93 5.26 -17.47
C ASP A 165 -4.63 5.58 -18.24
N ASN A 166 -3.49 5.24 -17.64
CA ASN A 166 -2.19 5.33 -18.29
C ASN A 166 -1.90 4.00 -19.02
N ALA A 167 -1.22 4.10 -20.17
CA ALA A 167 -1.14 3.02 -21.14
C ALA A 167 -0.09 1.94 -20.83
N LEU A 168 0.86 2.21 -19.92
CA LEU A 168 1.88 1.22 -19.56
C LEU A 168 2.15 1.20 -18.07
N ILE A 169 2.50 2.33 -17.44
CA ILE A 169 2.87 2.33 -16.02
C ILE A 169 2.23 3.50 -15.27
N GLY A 170 1.76 3.28 -14.03
CA GLY A 170 1.34 4.37 -13.15
C GLY A 170 2.53 5.17 -12.64
N VAL A 171 3.35 4.53 -11.81
CA VAL A 171 4.61 5.08 -11.27
C VAL A 171 5.77 4.14 -11.63
N ASN A 172 6.77 4.65 -12.34
CA ASN A 172 7.94 3.90 -12.77
C ASN A 172 9.20 4.44 -12.09
N ILE A 173 9.76 3.67 -11.15
CA ILE A 173 11.06 3.89 -10.52
C ILE A 173 12.08 3.08 -11.30
N TYR A 174 12.90 3.75 -12.11
CA TYR A 174 13.74 3.10 -13.08
C TYR A 174 15.20 3.52 -12.95
N GLU A 175 16.10 2.58 -13.23
CA GLU A 175 17.55 2.75 -13.41
C GLU A 175 18.24 3.62 -12.35
N SER A 176 18.86 2.96 -11.35
CA SER A 176 19.61 3.62 -10.28
C SER A 176 18.82 4.72 -9.54
N SER A 177 17.50 4.54 -9.42
CA SER A 177 16.63 5.41 -8.65
C SER A 177 16.45 4.85 -7.24
N HIS A 178 17.04 5.51 -6.23
CA HIS A 178 17.16 4.98 -4.88
C HIS A 178 16.43 5.82 -3.83
N ASN A 179 16.08 5.20 -2.70
CA ASN A 179 15.52 5.91 -1.55
C ASN A 179 14.24 6.72 -1.87
N ASN A 180 13.48 6.30 -2.89
CA ASN A 180 12.24 6.96 -3.26
C ASN A 180 11.07 6.40 -2.43
N ILE A 181 10.08 7.25 -2.20
CA ILE A 181 8.87 6.90 -1.45
C ILE A 181 7.67 7.08 -2.36
N VAL A 182 6.88 6.03 -2.54
CA VAL A 182 5.58 6.07 -3.22
C VAL A 182 4.52 5.76 -2.18
N ALA A 183 3.80 6.79 -1.72
CA ALA A 183 2.89 6.64 -0.58
C ALA A 183 1.49 7.24 -0.79
N ASN A 184 0.44 6.59 -0.29
CA ASN A 184 -0.92 7.15 -0.31
C ASN A 184 -1.44 7.55 -1.70
N ASN A 185 -0.96 6.91 -2.77
CA ASN A 185 -1.45 7.18 -4.12
C ASN A 185 -2.64 6.26 -4.43
N THR A 186 -3.55 6.75 -5.28
CA THR A 186 -4.58 5.94 -5.92
C THR A 186 -4.16 5.69 -7.36
N ILE A 187 -3.89 4.43 -7.72
CA ILE A 187 -3.40 4.04 -9.05
C ILE A 187 -4.34 3.00 -9.66
N ILE A 188 -5.07 3.37 -10.71
CA ILE A 188 -6.14 2.53 -11.27
C ILE A 188 -6.18 2.52 -12.80
N GLY A 189 -6.75 1.50 -13.44
CA GLY A 189 -6.98 1.54 -14.91
C GLY A 189 -5.71 1.51 -15.76
N ILE A 190 -4.59 1.00 -15.24
CA ILE A 190 -3.34 0.82 -15.98
C ILE A 190 -3.48 -0.35 -16.95
N ASN A 191 -3.56 -0.01 -18.23
CA ASN A 191 -3.86 -0.95 -19.29
C ASN A 191 -2.59 -1.69 -19.72
N ASN A 192 -2.56 -3.03 -19.62
CA ASN A 192 -1.45 -3.87 -20.11
C ASN A 192 -0.06 -3.58 -19.52
N GLY A 193 0.01 -3.11 -18.27
CA GLY A 193 1.30 -2.91 -17.61
C GLY A 193 1.20 -2.83 -16.10
N GLN A 194 2.03 -2.00 -15.46
CA GLN A 194 2.28 -2.07 -14.02
C GLN A 194 1.77 -0.82 -13.30
N ALA A 195 1.03 -0.95 -12.20
CA ALA A 195 0.62 0.22 -11.44
C ALA A 195 1.82 0.92 -10.80
N VAL A 196 2.68 0.15 -10.13
CA VAL A 196 4.00 0.58 -9.67
C VAL A 196 5.06 -0.37 -10.21
N TYR A 197 6.09 0.16 -10.84
CA TYR A 197 7.20 -0.62 -11.37
C TYR A 197 8.53 -0.10 -10.86
N ILE A 198 9.31 -0.98 -10.20
CA ILE A 198 10.68 -0.70 -9.75
C ILE A 198 11.61 -1.59 -10.56
N SER A 199 12.55 -1.02 -11.30
CA SER A 199 13.45 -1.83 -12.13
C SER A 199 14.84 -1.25 -12.39
N GLN A 200 15.76 -2.14 -12.75
CA GLN A 200 17.14 -1.84 -13.15
C GLN A 200 17.97 -1.21 -12.02
N SER A 201 18.46 -2.06 -11.11
CA SER A 201 19.44 -1.66 -10.08
C SER A 201 18.94 -0.58 -9.13
N CYS A 202 17.62 -0.49 -8.91
CA CYS A 202 17.04 0.39 -7.89
C CYS A 202 17.14 -0.25 -6.50
N SER A 203 17.22 0.56 -5.45
CA SER A 203 17.26 0.05 -4.07
C SER A 203 16.72 1.00 -3.02
N ASN A 204 16.36 0.44 -1.86
CA ASN A 204 15.89 1.20 -0.70
C ASN A 204 14.63 2.04 -0.97
N ASN A 205 13.80 1.64 -1.94
CA ASN A 205 12.54 2.31 -2.21
C ASN A 205 11.42 1.77 -1.31
N VAL A 206 10.51 2.65 -0.93
CA VAL A 206 9.36 2.33 -0.06
C VAL A 206 8.07 2.57 -0.82
N ILE A 207 7.28 1.51 -1.01
CA ILE A 207 5.94 1.56 -1.58
C ILE A 207 4.95 1.32 -0.46
N SER A 208 4.25 2.35 0.00
CA SER A 208 3.41 2.24 1.21
C SER A 208 2.02 2.85 1.11
N ASN A 209 1.01 2.22 1.73
CA ASN A 209 -0.34 2.80 1.84
C ASN A 209 -1.00 3.19 0.50
N ASN A 210 -0.61 2.57 -0.63
CA ASN A 210 -1.23 2.86 -1.92
C ASN A 210 -2.49 2.02 -2.11
N THR A 211 -3.47 2.59 -2.82
CA THR A 211 -4.64 1.86 -3.33
C THR A 211 -4.43 1.60 -4.81
N ILE A 212 -4.30 0.32 -5.18
CA ILE A 212 -3.97 -0.14 -6.54
C ILE A 212 -5.06 -1.08 -7.01
N SER A 213 -5.80 -0.71 -8.05
CA SER A 213 -6.90 -1.58 -8.52
C SER A 213 -7.38 -1.37 -9.94
N GLY A 214 -8.19 -2.31 -10.45
CA GLY A 214 -8.89 -2.16 -11.72
C GLY A 214 -7.93 -2.11 -12.90
N ASN A 215 -6.97 -3.03 -12.92
CA ASN A 215 -6.04 -3.21 -14.04
C ASN A 215 -6.39 -4.56 -14.71
N PRO A 216 -7.40 -4.61 -15.58
CA PRO A 216 -8.18 -5.84 -15.83
C PRO A 216 -7.55 -6.82 -16.82
N THR A 217 -6.42 -6.48 -17.45
CA THR A 217 -5.82 -7.37 -18.45
C THR A 217 -4.94 -8.42 -17.78
N GLY A 218 -4.84 -9.62 -18.35
CA GLY A 218 -4.07 -10.72 -17.74
C GLY A 218 -2.57 -10.45 -17.57
N LEU A 219 -2.05 -9.37 -18.18
CA LEU A 219 -0.66 -8.93 -18.05
C LEU A 219 -0.49 -7.79 -17.06
N SER A 220 -1.59 -7.22 -16.56
CA SER A 220 -1.56 -6.08 -15.66
C SER A 220 -1.12 -6.50 -14.25
N ILE A 221 -0.15 -5.79 -13.70
CA ILE A 221 0.44 -6.10 -12.39
C ILE A 221 0.23 -4.90 -11.45
N GLY A 222 -0.13 -5.16 -10.19
CA GLY A 222 -0.24 -4.13 -9.18
C GLY A 222 1.13 -3.49 -8.89
N ILE A 223 2.03 -4.24 -8.27
CA ILE A 223 3.40 -3.81 -7.97
C ILE A 223 4.40 -4.82 -8.53
N ALA A 224 5.36 -4.34 -9.32
CA ALA A 224 6.44 -5.16 -9.88
C ALA A 224 7.82 -4.65 -9.44
N VAL A 225 8.69 -5.56 -8.99
CA VAL A 225 10.09 -5.27 -8.59
C VAL A 225 11.03 -6.19 -9.37
N LEU A 226 11.81 -5.62 -10.28
CA LEU A 226 12.64 -6.37 -11.24
C LEU A 226 14.12 -5.98 -11.15
N ALA A 227 14.99 -6.95 -10.87
CA ALA A 227 16.45 -6.72 -10.79
C ALA A 227 16.85 -5.58 -9.84
N CYS A 228 16.26 -5.58 -8.63
CA CYS A 228 16.42 -4.55 -7.60
C CYS A 228 16.68 -5.19 -6.23
N VAL A 229 17.15 -4.41 -5.26
CA VAL A 229 17.49 -4.91 -3.91
C VAL A 229 16.93 -4.04 -2.80
N ASP A 230 16.71 -4.60 -1.62
CA ASP A 230 16.39 -3.86 -0.39
C ASP A 230 15.16 -2.92 -0.51
N ASN A 231 14.10 -3.34 -1.20
CA ASN A 231 12.88 -2.54 -1.31
C ASN A 231 11.82 -2.99 -0.28
N LEU A 232 11.01 -2.04 0.18
CA LEU A 232 9.93 -2.26 1.16
C LEU A 232 8.57 -2.01 0.50
N ILE A 233 7.67 -2.99 0.58
CA ILE A 233 6.28 -2.90 0.13
C ILE A 233 5.39 -3.14 1.34
N GLU A 234 4.70 -2.11 1.82
CA GLU A 234 3.91 -2.21 3.06
C GLU A 234 2.56 -1.50 3.06
N PHE A 235 1.57 -2.05 3.76
CA PHE A 235 0.26 -1.41 3.96
C PHE A 235 -0.49 -1.05 2.67
N ASN A 236 -0.14 -1.65 1.52
CA ASN A 236 -0.84 -1.39 0.26
C ASN A 236 -2.12 -2.23 0.18
N ASN A 237 -3.14 -1.69 -0.48
CA ASN A 237 -4.35 -2.41 -0.87
C ASN A 237 -4.31 -2.64 -2.39
N ILE A 238 -4.15 -3.90 -2.80
CA ILE A 238 -3.89 -4.30 -4.19
C ILE A 238 -4.96 -5.28 -4.64
N THR A 239 -5.89 -4.82 -5.47
CA THR A 239 -7.09 -5.60 -5.79
C THR A 239 -7.50 -5.54 -7.25
N ASP A 240 -8.14 -6.58 -7.79
CA ASP A 240 -8.73 -6.55 -9.15
C ASP A 240 -7.68 -6.24 -10.24
N ASN A 241 -6.54 -6.94 -10.18
CA ASN A 241 -5.50 -6.91 -11.22
C ASN A 241 -5.49 -8.24 -11.97
N GLY A 242 -5.66 -8.21 -13.29
CA GLY A 242 -5.79 -9.43 -14.09
C GLY A 242 -4.53 -10.32 -14.11
N GLY A 243 -3.35 -9.77 -13.79
CA GLY A 243 -2.12 -10.50 -13.58
C GLY A 243 -1.77 -10.66 -12.10
N CYS A 244 -0.57 -10.24 -11.69
CA CYS A 244 -0.13 -10.38 -10.30
C CYS A 244 -0.52 -9.14 -9.47
N GLY A 245 -0.91 -9.33 -8.20
CA GLY A 245 -0.96 -8.25 -7.22
C GLY A 245 0.45 -7.72 -6.96
N ILE A 246 1.36 -8.61 -6.54
CA ILE A 246 2.80 -8.31 -6.40
C ILE A 246 3.62 -9.32 -7.20
N TRP A 247 4.56 -8.83 -8.01
CA TRP A 247 5.54 -9.66 -8.71
C TRP A 247 6.97 -9.22 -8.41
N ILE A 248 7.78 -10.14 -7.92
CA ILE A 248 9.20 -9.93 -7.62
C ILE A 248 10.01 -10.85 -8.54
N SER A 249 10.92 -10.28 -9.33
CA SER A 249 11.70 -11.06 -10.30
C SER A 249 13.17 -10.63 -10.38
N GLY A 250 14.09 -11.58 -10.23
CA GLY A 250 15.54 -11.30 -10.26
C GLY A 250 15.99 -10.34 -9.16
N ALA A 251 15.23 -10.23 -8.08
CA ALA A 251 15.43 -9.24 -7.02
C ALA A 251 15.82 -9.93 -5.70
N TRP A 252 16.55 -9.20 -4.85
CA TRP A 252 17.01 -9.75 -3.57
C TRP A 252 16.48 -8.91 -2.41
N THR A 253 16.36 -9.53 -1.23
CA THR A 253 16.15 -8.83 0.05
C THR A 253 14.94 -7.88 0.07
N THR A 254 13.90 -8.18 -0.70
CA THR A 254 12.67 -7.38 -0.71
C THR A 254 11.81 -7.75 0.50
N THR A 255 11.24 -6.75 1.17
CA THR A 255 10.33 -6.95 2.30
C THR A 255 8.91 -6.60 1.89
N VAL A 256 7.99 -7.56 2.01
CA VAL A 256 6.56 -7.40 1.70
C VAL A 256 5.76 -7.67 2.96
N VAL A 257 5.22 -6.64 3.59
CA VAL A 257 4.54 -6.78 4.89
C VAL A 257 3.26 -5.98 5.02
N ASN A 258 2.28 -6.49 5.77
CA ASN A 258 1.04 -5.75 6.09
C ASN A 258 0.21 -5.32 4.86
N ASN A 259 0.36 -5.97 3.71
CA ASN A 259 -0.43 -5.64 2.52
C ASN A 259 -1.74 -6.44 2.49
N THR A 260 -2.78 -5.87 1.89
CA THR A 260 -4.00 -6.58 1.51
C THR A 260 -3.98 -6.80 0.00
N ILE A 261 -4.02 -8.05 -0.43
CA ILE A 261 -3.84 -8.48 -1.82
C ILE A 261 -4.97 -9.45 -2.15
N SER A 262 -5.97 -8.99 -2.90
CA SER A 262 -7.12 -9.84 -3.20
C SER A 262 -7.66 -9.70 -4.61
N ASP A 263 -8.36 -10.72 -5.09
CA ASP A 263 -9.07 -10.65 -6.37
C ASP A 263 -8.11 -10.36 -7.55
N ASN A 264 -6.88 -10.89 -7.50
CA ASN A 264 -5.90 -10.79 -8.59
C ASN A 264 -5.72 -12.17 -9.27
N GLY A 265 -5.12 -12.22 -10.45
CA GLY A 265 -4.72 -13.50 -11.06
C GLY A 265 -3.74 -14.28 -10.18
N TYR A 266 -2.67 -13.62 -9.74
CA TYR A 266 -1.79 -14.13 -8.69
C TYR A 266 -1.77 -13.13 -7.54
N GLY A 267 -1.84 -13.58 -6.29
CA GLY A 267 -1.62 -12.69 -5.14
C GLY A 267 -0.18 -12.18 -5.12
N VAL A 268 0.75 -13.09 -4.85
CA VAL A 268 2.20 -12.81 -4.81
C VAL A 268 2.97 -13.83 -5.64
N ARG A 269 3.77 -13.35 -6.58
CA ARG A 269 4.61 -14.18 -7.46
C ARG A 269 6.09 -13.84 -7.31
N LEU A 270 6.93 -14.85 -7.12
CA LEU A 270 8.39 -14.72 -7.02
C LEU A 270 9.07 -15.54 -8.12
N HIS A 271 10.06 -14.95 -8.79
CA HIS A 271 10.84 -15.59 -9.83
C HIS A 271 12.32 -15.20 -9.75
N SER A 272 13.22 -16.13 -9.44
CA SER A 272 14.64 -15.80 -9.21
C SER A 272 14.79 -14.71 -8.15
N ALA A 273 13.96 -14.77 -7.11
CA ALA A 273 13.92 -13.78 -6.04
C ALA A 273 14.37 -14.43 -4.73
N ASP A 274 15.43 -13.92 -4.11
CA ASP A 274 16.03 -14.60 -2.95
C ASP A 274 16.11 -13.73 -1.71
N PHE A 275 16.16 -14.38 -0.55
CA PHE A 275 16.35 -13.73 0.77
C PHE A 275 15.29 -12.67 1.11
N SER A 276 14.10 -12.77 0.51
CA SER A 276 13.00 -11.85 0.77
C SER A 276 12.20 -12.28 2.00
N LEU A 277 11.60 -11.28 2.66
CA LEU A 277 10.70 -11.46 3.79
C LEU A 277 9.28 -11.12 3.36
N ILE A 278 8.35 -12.07 3.47
CA ILE A 278 6.94 -11.86 3.13
C ILE A 278 6.11 -12.23 4.35
N ALA A 279 5.62 -11.24 5.10
CA ALA A 279 4.96 -11.52 6.37
C ALA A 279 3.77 -10.62 6.70
N ASN A 280 2.82 -11.15 7.44
CA ASN A 280 1.64 -10.42 7.90
C ASN A 280 0.81 -9.78 6.76
N ASN A 281 0.78 -10.40 5.58
CA ASN A 281 -0.08 -9.97 4.47
C ASN A 281 -1.40 -10.73 4.50
N ILE A 282 -2.46 -10.11 4.00
CA ILE A 282 -3.75 -10.77 3.73
C ILE A 282 -3.82 -11.03 2.22
N ILE A 283 -3.72 -12.29 1.83
CA ILE A 283 -3.70 -12.76 0.44
C ILE A 283 -4.90 -13.68 0.26
N ARG A 284 -5.90 -13.23 -0.49
CA ARG A 284 -7.15 -13.99 -0.59
C ARG A 284 -7.92 -13.77 -1.88
N ASN A 285 -8.76 -14.73 -2.25
CA ASN A 285 -9.64 -14.64 -3.42
C ASN A 285 -8.89 -14.37 -4.74
N ASN A 286 -7.61 -14.72 -4.85
CA ASN A 286 -6.87 -14.63 -6.10
C ASN A 286 -7.11 -15.92 -6.92
N ASP A 287 -6.83 -15.93 -8.22
CA ASP A 287 -6.87 -17.20 -8.97
C ASP A 287 -5.80 -18.16 -8.43
N GLN A 288 -4.66 -17.64 -7.96
CA GLN A 288 -3.66 -18.35 -7.16
C GLN A 288 -3.06 -17.41 -6.10
N GLY A 289 -2.97 -17.87 -4.84
CA GLY A 289 -2.50 -17.01 -3.74
C GLY A 289 -1.02 -16.68 -3.86
N PHE A 290 -0.17 -17.71 -3.80
CA PHE A 290 1.28 -17.60 -3.99
C PHE A 290 1.80 -18.47 -5.14
N GLU A 291 2.85 -17.98 -5.80
CA GLU A 291 3.70 -18.78 -6.68
C GLU A 291 5.18 -18.44 -6.50
N LEU A 292 5.98 -19.43 -6.09
CA LEU A 292 7.43 -19.37 -6.06
C LEU A 292 7.98 -20.29 -7.15
N ILE A 293 8.60 -19.70 -8.18
CA ILE A 293 9.14 -20.44 -9.34
C ILE A 293 10.50 -21.05 -8.97
N SER A 294 10.88 -22.17 -9.58
CA SER A 294 12.04 -23.02 -9.25
C SER A 294 13.42 -22.37 -9.10
N THR A 295 13.63 -21.14 -9.55
CA THR A 295 14.88 -20.40 -9.34
C THR A 295 14.88 -19.55 -8.07
N THR A 296 13.79 -19.55 -7.30
CA THR A 296 13.53 -18.72 -6.11
C THR A 296 13.96 -19.44 -4.85
N LYS A 297 14.78 -18.80 -3.99
CA LYS A 297 15.31 -19.49 -2.80
C LYS A 297 15.50 -18.64 -1.56
N ASN A 298 15.60 -19.32 -0.41
CA ASN A 298 15.95 -18.71 0.88
C ASN A 298 15.01 -17.57 1.33
N ASN A 299 13.76 -17.59 0.89
CA ASN A 299 12.76 -16.62 1.35
C ASN A 299 12.16 -17.06 2.69
N THR A 300 11.66 -16.11 3.48
CA THR A 300 10.95 -16.39 4.74
C THR A 300 9.54 -15.84 4.66
N ILE A 301 8.54 -16.71 4.79
CA ILE A 301 7.12 -16.45 4.57
C ILE A 301 6.34 -16.88 5.82
N TYR A 302 5.80 -15.95 6.59
CA TYR A 302 5.07 -16.28 7.84
C TYR A 302 4.03 -15.24 8.23
N LEU A 303 3.07 -15.62 9.08
CA LEU A 303 1.95 -14.79 9.53
C LEU A 303 1.09 -14.21 8.41
N ASN A 304 1.18 -14.73 7.19
CA ASN A 304 0.28 -14.34 6.13
C ASN A 304 -1.06 -15.06 6.30
N VAL A 305 -2.16 -14.39 5.98
CA VAL A 305 -3.47 -15.00 5.81
C VAL A 305 -3.61 -15.37 4.35
N ILE A 306 -3.68 -16.67 4.05
CA ILE A 306 -3.73 -17.21 2.68
C ILE A 306 -5.05 -17.98 2.53
N ALA A 307 -6.01 -17.39 1.84
CA ALA A 307 -7.40 -17.84 1.92
C ALA A 307 -8.23 -17.74 0.64
N ASN A 308 -9.01 -18.78 0.37
CA ASN A 308 -10.02 -18.80 -0.69
C ASN A 308 -9.46 -18.48 -2.09
N ASP A 309 -8.20 -18.82 -2.35
CA ASP A 309 -7.64 -18.69 -3.69
C ASP A 309 -8.13 -19.83 -4.59
N GLY A 310 -8.43 -19.53 -5.85
CA GLY A 310 -9.22 -20.41 -6.72
C GLY A 310 -8.55 -21.75 -7.06
N ASN A 311 -7.28 -21.71 -7.48
CA ASN A 311 -6.53 -22.89 -7.88
C ASN A 311 -5.75 -23.50 -6.70
N ASN A 312 -4.88 -22.70 -6.08
CA ASN A 312 -4.04 -23.10 -4.95
C ASN A 312 -3.80 -21.89 -4.04
N ASN A 313 -3.79 -22.13 -2.73
CA ASN A 313 -3.36 -21.14 -1.74
C ASN A 313 -1.87 -20.79 -1.94
N ALA A 314 -1.03 -21.80 -2.18
CA ALA A 314 0.38 -21.60 -2.49
C ALA A 314 0.97 -22.73 -3.33
N VAL A 315 1.86 -22.37 -4.26
CA VAL A 315 2.76 -23.29 -4.97
C VAL A 315 4.20 -22.81 -4.78
N ASP A 316 5.08 -23.71 -4.34
CA ASP A 316 6.51 -23.48 -4.16
C ASP A 316 7.31 -24.58 -4.87
N ASP A 317 7.83 -24.21 -6.04
CA ASP A 317 8.76 -25.03 -6.82
C ASP A 317 10.23 -24.67 -6.52
N GLY A 318 10.46 -23.69 -5.64
CA GLY A 318 11.78 -23.16 -5.30
C GLY A 318 12.49 -23.96 -4.21
N ASP A 319 13.73 -23.54 -3.91
CA ASP A 319 14.62 -24.24 -2.98
C ASP A 319 14.78 -23.48 -1.66
N ASP A 320 14.81 -24.18 -0.53
CA ASP A 320 15.11 -23.60 0.80
C ASP A 320 14.23 -22.41 1.22
N ASN A 321 13.02 -22.29 0.68
CA ASN A 321 12.04 -21.31 1.12
C ASN A 321 11.36 -21.79 2.42
N LYS A 322 11.27 -20.89 3.40
CA LYS A 322 10.73 -21.21 4.73
C LYS A 322 9.34 -20.62 4.87
N TRP A 323 8.34 -21.48 5.00
CA TRP A 323 6.93 -21.09 5.19
C TRP A 323 6.55 -20.91 6.66
N ASN A 324 7.53 -20.71 7.52
CA ASN A 324 7.35 -20.31 8.90
C ASN A 324 8.63 -19.65 9.44
N SER A 325 8.44 -18.83 10.47
CA SER A 325 9.51 -18.44 11.40
C SER A 325 9.78 -19.57 12.41
N THR A 326 10.63 -19.32 13.41
CA THR A 326 10.85 -20.27 14.51
C THR A 326 9.60 -20.53 15.35
N THR A 327 8.64 -19.61 15.38
CA THR A 327 7.49 -19.67 16.29
C THR A 327 6.14 -19.55 15.60
N TRP A 328 6.09 -18.96 14.40
CA TRP A 328 4.85 -18.62 13.71
C TRP A 328 4.90 -19.09 12.26
N GLY A 329 3.86 -19.78 11.79
CA GLY A 329 3.60 -20.08 10.37
C GLY A 329 2.54 -19.15 9.79
N ASN A 330 1.84 -19.61 8.76
CA ASN A 330 0.79 -18.87 8.04
C ASN A 330 -0.60 -19.41 8.39
N TYR A 331 -1.64 -18.61 8.12
CA TYR A 331 -3.03 -19.01 8.23
C TYR A 331 -3.51 -19.51 6.87
N TRP A 332 -4.12 -20.69 6.85
CA TRP A 332 -4.49 -21.38 5.61
C TRP A 332 -5.98 -21.73 5.63
N SER A 333 -6.71 -21.34 4.59
CA SER A 333 -8.16 -21.62 4.47
C SER A 333 -8.52 -23.09 4.31
N ASP A 334 -7.59 -23.91 3.84
CA ASP A 334 -7.74 -25.34 3.58
C ASP A 334 -7.03 -26.22 4.62
N TYR A 335 -6.42 -25.62 5.65
CA TYR A 335 -5.73 -26.38 6.69
C TYR A 335 -6.72 -26.96 7.70
N GLY A 336 -6.76 -28.29 7.78
CA GLY A 336 -7.65 -29.04 8.68
C GLY A 336 -7.28 -29.01 10.17
N GLY A 337 -6.27 -28.24 10.57
CA GLY A 337 -5.90 -28.05 11.99
C GLY A 337 -5.03 -29.14 12.62
N ILE A 338 -4.54 -30.11 11.84
CA ILE A 338 -3.74 -31.24 12.35
C ILE A 338 -2.41 -31.35 11.59
N GLY A 339 -1.31 -31.38 12.32
CA GLY A 339 0.02 -31.66 11.79
C GLY A 339 0.72 -30.43 11.21
N PHE A 340 1.42 -30.63 10.10
CA PHE A 340 2.07 -29.58 9.33
C PHE A 340 1.26 -29.32 8.05
N TYR A 341 1.47 -28.15 7.45
CA TYR A 341 0.88 -27.82 6.15
C TYR A 341 1.94 -28.01 5.06
N ASN A 342 1.69 -28.96 4.15
CA ASN A 342 2.57 -29.17 2.99
C ASN A 342 2.17 -28.17 1.91
N VAL A 343 3.10 -27.32 1.52
CA VAL A 343 2.91 -26.39 0.41
C VAL A 343 3.04 -27.16 -0.89
N SER A 344 2.11 -26.94 -1.82
CA SER A 344 2.14 -27.62 -3.13
C SER A 344 3.37 -27.21 -3.93
N GLY A 345 3.80 -28.04 -4.90
CA GLY A 345 4.95 -27.76 -5.76
C GLY A 345 6.12 -28.72 -5.54
N ASP A 346 7.15 -28.58 -6.38
CA ASP A 346 8.29 -29.48 -6.42
C ASP A 346 9.35 -29.17 -5.34
N GLY A 347 9.28 -28.01 -4.69
CA GLY A 347 10.23 -27.57 -3.67
C GLY A 347 10.14 -28.35 -2.34
N GLY A 348 9.08 -29.14 -2.14
CA GLY A 348 8.86 -29.92 -0.93
C GLY A 348 8.71 -29.06 0.33
N ALA A 349 8.26 -27.81 0.16
CA ALA A 349 8.15 -26.84 1.23
C ALA A 349 7.04 -27.19 2.24
N ILE A 350 7.30 -26.94 3.52
CA ILE A 350 6.40 -27.25 4.63
C ILE A 350 6.32 -26.02 5.53
N ASP A 351 5.11 -25.64 5.90
CA ASP A 351 4.85 -24.78 7.04
C ASP A 351 4.70 -25.67 8.29
N TYR A 352 5.66 -25.55 9.21
CA TYR A 352 5.71 -26.33 10.45
C TYR A 352 4.86 -25.75 11.58
N HIS A 353 4.33 -24.54 11.43
CA HIS A 353 3.54 -23.85 12.44
C HIS A 353 2.25 -23.25 11.87
N PRO A 354 1.45 -24.03 11.11
CA PRO A 354 0.28 -23.51 10.42
C PRO A 354 -0.83 -23.16 11.41
N PHE A 355 -1.56 -22.09 11.09
CA PHE A 355 -2.76 -21.67 11.79
C PHE A 355 -4.00 -21.98 10.95
N ILE A 356 -5.11 -22.30 11.63
CA ILE A 356 -6.42 -22.37 10.99
C ILE A 356 -6.82 -20.95 10.62
N PHE A 357 -7.21 -20.73 9.37
CA PHE A 357 -7.86 -19.49 8.99
C PHE A 357 -9.25 -19.40 9.63
N ASP A 358 -9.44 -18.46 10.56
CA ASP A 358 -10.76 -18.18 11.11
C ASP A 358 -11.48 -17.10 10.30
N ALA A 359 -12.52 -17.52 9.59
CA ALA A 359 -13.40 -16.61 8.86
C ALA A 359 -14.52 -16.03 9.75
N VAL A 360 -14.69 -16.54 10.97
CA VAL A 360 -15.75 -16.16 11.89
C VAL A 360 -15.22 -15.11 12.85
N ILE A 361 -15.83 -13.92 12.79
CA ILE A 361 -15.48 -12.84 13.70
C ILE A 361 -15.85 -13.26 15.14
N PRO A 362 -14.94 -13.09 16.12
CA PRO A 362 -15.27 -13.32 17.52
C PRO A 362 -16.53 -12.57 17.92
N THR A 363 -17.45 -13.26 18.58
CA THR A 363 -18.71 -12.67 19.01
C THR A 363 -18.69 -12.43 20.51
N THR A 364 -19.44 -11.43 20.94
CA THR A 364 -19.77 -11.27 22.36
C THR A 364 -21.24 -11.54 22.53
N ASP A 365 -21.62 -12.17 23.64
CA ASP A 365 -23.02 -12.25 24.00
C ASP A 365 -23.59 -10.84 24.22
N HIS A 366 -24.91 -10.74 24.05
CA HIS A 366 -25.65 -9.51 24.28
C HIS A 366 -26.65 -9.78 25.40
N PRO A 367 -26.20 -9.80 26.68
CA PRO A 367 -27.12 -9.97 27.80
C PRO A 367 -28.14 -8.82 27.80
N ASN A 368 -29.36 -9.12 28.23
CA ASN A 368 -30.44 -8.15 28.29
C ASN A 368 -30.07 -6.93 29.14
N ASP A 369 -30.59 -5.76 28.76
CA ASP A 369 -30.45 -4.52 29.54
C ASP A 369 -30.89 -4.75 31.00
N ILE A 370 -30.05 -4.33 31.95
CA ILE A 370 -30.37 -4.40 33.38
C ILE A 370 -30.85 -3.02 33.83
N TYR A 371 -32.01 -2.99 34.51
CA TYR A 371 -32.55 -1.79 35.14
C TYR A 371 -32.33 -1.87 36.64
N TYR A 372 -31.74 -0.83 37.22
CA TYR A 372 -31.54 -0.73 38.66
C TYR A 372 -31.95 0.64 39.19
N THR A 373 -32.16 0.70 40.51
CA THR A 373 -32.53 1.93 41.20
C THR A 373 -31.28 2.77 41.42
N ILE A 374 -31.38 4.08 41.18
CA ILE A 374 -30.34 5.05 41.55
C ILE A 374 -29.91 4.83 43.02
N ASP A 375 -28.61 4.92 43.29
CA ASP A 375 -27.95 4.74 44.59
C ASP A 375 -27.89 3.30 45.14
N THR A 376 -28.13 2.29 44.30
CA THR A 376 -27.92 0.88 44.68
C THR A 376 -26.60 0.33 44.13
N THR A 377 -25.89 -0.50 44.91
CA THR A 377 -24.59 -1.11 44.57
C THR A 377 -24.71 -2.63 44.36
N GLY A 378 -23.70 -3.26 43.78
CA GLY A 378 -23.66 -4.72 43.56
C GLY A 378 -24.21 -5.19 42.21
N HIS A 379 -24.48 -4.28 41.28
CA HIS A 379 -24.90 -4.62 39.91
C HIS A 379 -23.70 -4.91 39.03
N SER A 380 -23.76 -5.99 38.26
CA SER A 380 -22.73 -6.36 37.28
C SER A 380 -23.38 -6.82 35.98
N ILE A 381 -22.74 -6.49 34.86
CA ILE A 381 -22.99 -7.15 33.57
C ILE A 381 -21.80 -8.08 33.33
N THR A 382 -22.09 -9.34 33.02
CA THR A 382 -21.08 -10.30 32.57
C THR A 382 -21.25 -10.47 31.07
N LEU A 383 -20.14 -10.31 30.34
CA LEU A 383 -20.08 -10.59 28.90
C LEU A 383 -19.29 -11.88 28.70
N THR A 384 -19.80 -12.74 27.85
CA THR A 384 -19.15 -13.97 27.38
C THR A 384 -18.68 -13.74 25.96
N ALA A 385 -17.37 -13.69 25.76
CA ALA A 385 -16.78 -13.73 24.42
C ALA A 385 -16.73 -15.19 23.92
N SER A 386 -17.05 -15.39 22.66
CA SER A 386 -16.96 -16.68 21.98
C SER A 386 -16.20 -16.51 20.68
N ASP A 387 -15.20 -17.35 20.48
CA ASP A 387 -14.38 -17.44 19.28
C ASP A 387 -14.31 -18.90 18.85
N ALA A 388 -14.48 -19.17 17.55
CA ALA A 388 -14.46 -20.53 17.02
C ALA A 388 -13.03 -21.07 16.96
N HIS A 389 -12.05 -20.20 16.69
CA HIS A 389 -10.63 -20.53 16.65
C HIS A 389 -9.79 -19.45 17.36
N PRO A 390 -9.87 -19.33 18.71
CA PRO A 390 -9.10 -18.35 19.46
C PRO A 390 -7.61 -18.58 19.28
N SER A 391 -6.93 -17.61 18.66
CA SER A 391 -5.49 -17.66 18.39
C SER A 391 -4.62 -17.27 19.57
#